data_AF-A0A418DDZ0-F1
#
_entry.id   AF-A0A418DDZ0-F1
#
_cell.length_a   1.000
_cell.length_b   1.000
_cell.length_c   1.000
_cell.angle_alpha   90.00
_cell.angle_beta   90.00
_cell.angle_gamma   90.00
#
_symmetry.space_group_name_H-M   'P 1'
#
loop_
_entity.id
_entity.type
_entity.pdbx_description
1 polymer ?
#
loop_
_entity_poly.entity_id
_entity_poly.type
_entity_poly.pdbx_seq_one_letter_code
_entity_poly.pdbx_strand_id
1 'polypeptide(L)'
;MRGTCWDFATIGVLEQSYRAEAIRKGYLTVNQYVSFSEQMWKNSTEGGEVAVLYYLQYGLKESVFPDAICPYLNGSDSICPGLSATRHADNPISFTIRSMETWYEDLTIKQQLFAQNKAMALSTPVTYVTHYYPCLSRFSHDSDPHCSVDQCTLCPPEMAATTCCIPLKGGRNRNMEGEFFHHRGMTIEGGHAMLLVGYNDAFLTRDGYTGGLIVKNSWLDGPTQGSHSLAYWMQEVSDWEERVVCPNSYKYVRPDIYGLPKRRFLQSILYSPFNWYQCGNNAASPVVTPHNDTTSSSSLFNRTKGFDEGVGACLSEESRIYAHVNMQPLRLECVDRTACSLEPNTTYFVRNTTDWGDRMTVMCVWEHNLHTPSREFCLKPMLEVDIARTLRPVAHEVRANDPDRCGFYFMPYASIRQYIAQFQGFYVNSFDIEWAPQSFAANRHKFPHLNYTLLERSTRHQNRSSFDGPFPHARVVAPEEFHPHAHYHP
;
A
#
# COMPACT_ATOMS: atom_id res chain seq x y z
N MET A 1 -16.42 6.87 3.69
CA MET A 1 -15.43 6.12 4.51
C MET A 1 -15.93 6.16 5.95
N ARG A 2 -15.60 5.15 6.76
CA ARG A 2 -15.88 5.18 8.20
C ARG A 2 -14.76 5.93 8.90
N GLY A 3 -15.09 6.83 9.81
CA GLY A 3 -14.12 7.58 10.62
C GLY A 3 -13.60 6.78 11.82
N THR A 4 -13.18 5.53 11.63
CA THR A 4 -12.72 4.63 12.72
C THR A 4 -11.20 4.50 12.78
N CYS A 5 -10.43 5.29 12.01
CA CYS A 5 -8.97 5.18 11.97
C CYS A 5 -8.30 5.38 13.34
N TRP A 6 -8.89 6.22 14.19
CA TRP A 6 -8.45 6.43 15.57
C TRP A 6 -8.60 5.17 16.42
N ASP A 7 -9.65 4.36 16.21
CA ASP A 7 -9.84 3.09 16.90
C ASP A 7 -8.71 2.12 16.54
N PHE A 8 -8.45 1.95 15.24
CA PHE A 8 -7.37 1.09 14.74
C PHE A 8 -6.00 1.51 15.26
N ALA A 9 -5.70 2.80 15.28
CA ALA A 9 -4.43 3.30 15.81
C ALA A 9 -4.31 3.03 17.32
N THR A 10 -5.39 3.25 18.07
CA THR A 10 -5.40 3.04 19.52
C THR A 10 -5.30 1.56 19.88
N ILE A 11 -6.08 0.70 19.22
CA ILE A 11 -6.00 -0.76 19.36
C ILE A 11 -4.60 -1.25 18.98
N GLY A 12 -4.01 -0.75 17.88
CA GLY A 12 -2.65 -1.11 17.48
C GLY A 12 -1.59 -0.80 18.55
N VAL A 13 -1.71 0.33 19.27
CA VAL A 13 -0.84 0.65 20.40
C VAL A 13 -1.04 -0.35 21.55
N LEU A 14 -2.29 -0.68 21.89
CA LEU A 14 -2.61 -1.63 22.96
C LEU A 14 -2.10 -3.04 22.64
N GLU A 15 -2.33 -3.54 21.42
CA GLU A 15 -1.87 -4.85 20.97
C GLU A 15 -0.35 -4.96 21.00
N GLN A 16 0.38 -3.94 20.54
CA GLN A 16 1.84 -3.92 20.57
C GLN A 16 2.38 -3.86 22.01
N SER A 17 1.80 -3.02 22.87
CA SER A 17 2.16 -2.96 24.29
C SER A 17 1.92 -4.30 24.99
N TYR A 18 0.74 -4.90 24.79
CA TYR A 18 0.38 -6.21 25.36
C TYR A 18 1.36 -7.28 24.90
N ARG A 19 1.66 -7.33 23.59
CA ARG A 19 2.58 -8.30 23.00
C ARG A 19 3.99 -8.14 23.57
N ALA A 20 4.50 -6.92 23.67
CA ALA A 20 5.83 -6.66 24.22
C ALA A 20 5.96 -7.15 25.66
N GLU A 21 4.96 -6.88 26.51
CA GLU A 21 4.97 -7.35 27.89
C GLU A 21 4.80 -8.88 27.98
N ALA A 22 3.94 -9.48 27.17
CA ALA A 22 3.73 -10.92 27.13
C ALA A 22 5.00 -11.67 26.72
N ILE A 23 5.73 -11.19 25.70
CA ILE A 23 7.01 -11.76 25.26
C ILE A 23 8.05 -11.63 26.38
N ARG A 24 8.17 -10.45 27.00
CA ARG A 24 9.12 -10.21 28.10
C ARG A 24 8.91 -11.16 29.28
N LYS A 25 7.66 -11.56 29.55
CA LYS A 25 7.29 -12.50 30.61
C LYS A 25 7.33 -13.98 30.17
N GLY A 26 7.62 -14.26 28.91
CA GLY A 26 7.62 -15.62 28.34
C GLY A 26 6.22 -16.22 28.14
N TYR A 27 5.18 -15.38 28.07
CA TYR A 27 3.79 -15.82 27.89
C TYR A 27 3.39 -15.96 26.41
N LEU A 28 4.06 -15.22 25.52
CA LEU A 28 3.91 -15.36 24.08
C LEU A 28 5.29 -15.57 23.45
N THR A 29 5.32 -16.33 22.35
CA THR A 29 6.50 -16.38 21.49
C THR A 29 6.59 -15.14 20.63
N VAL A 30 7.77 -14.88 20.07
CA VAL A 30 8.03 -13.73 19.19
C VAL A 30 7.23 -13.73 17.88
N ASN A 31 6.53 -14.82 17.56
CA ASN A 31 5.65 -14.94 16.39
C ASN A 31 4.17 -14.89 16.77
N GLN A 32 3.85 -14.65 18.03
CA GLN A 32 2.46 -14.58 18.49
C GLN A 32 2.08 -13.15 18.83
N TYR A 33 0.80 -12.86 18.64
CA TYR A 33 0.16 -11.63 19.09
C TYR A 33 -1.29 -11.94 19.45
N VAL A 34 -1.91 -11.06 20.22
CA VAL A 34 -3.35 -11.14 20.52
C VAL A 34 -4.02 -9.97 19.83
N SER A 35 -5.07 -10.26 19.07
CA SER A 35 -5.86 -9.24 18.39
C SER A 35 -7.02 -8.77 19.27
N PHE A 36 -7.23 -7.46 19.34
CA PHE A 36 -8.32 -6.82 20.07
C PHE A 36 -9.35 -6.24 19.10
N SER A 37 -10.60 -6.14 19.54
CA SER A 37 -11.71 -5.69 18.70
C SER A 37 -11.67 -4.18 18.46
N GLU A 38 -11.79 -3.77 17.20
CA GLU A 38 -11.87 -2.37 16.78
C GLU A 38 -13.31 -1.82 16.73
N GLN A 39 -14.33 -2.60 17.12
CA GLN A 39 -15.75 -2.20 17.03
C GLN A 39 -16.32 -1.57 18.32
N MET A 40 -15.49 -1.24 19.31
CA MET A 40 -15.97 -1.15 20.69
C MET A 40 -16.08 0.26 21.30
N TRP A 41 -15.59 1.29 20.62
CA TRP A 41 -15.78 2.66 21.10
C TRP A 41 -17.07 3.30 20.59
N LYS A 42 -18.14 3.08 21.36
CA LYS A 42 -19.41 3.84 21.29
C LYS A 42 -20.07 3.91 19.90
N ASN A 43 -19.87 2.93 19.03
CA ASN A 43 -20.68 2.82 17.81
C ASN A 43 -20.71 4.13 17.01
N SER A 44 -19.57 4.80 16.88
CA SER A 44 -19.49 6.02 16.08
C SER A 44 -18.57 5.80 14.90
N THR A 45 -19.06 6.22 13.73
CA THR A 45 -18.24 6.34 12.51
C THR A 45 -17.89 7.79 12.22
N GLU A 46 -18.17 8.69 13.19
CA GLU A 46 -18.06 10.15 13.03
C GLU A 46 -16.65 10.71 13.31
N GLY A 47 -15.67 9.83 13.59
CA GLY A 47 -14.31 10.25 13.94
C GLY A 47 -14.04 10.25 15.44
N GLY A 48 -12.77 10.44 15.80
CA GLY A 48 -12.28 10.47 17.17
C GLY A 48 -10.78 10.74 17.22
N GLU A 49 -10.22 10.81 18.41
CA GLU A 49 -8.80 11.10 18.64
C GLU A 49 -8.16 10.04 19.53
N VAL A 50 -6.95 9.60 19.19
CA VAL A 50 -6.26 8.57 19.98
C VAL A 50 -5.96 9.02 21.42
N ALA A 51 -5.75 10.33 21.63
CA ALA A 51 -5.50 10.90 22.96
C ALA A 51 -6.67 10.68 23.94
N VAL A 52 -7.87 10.43 23.43
CA VAL A 52 -9.07 10.12 24.22
C VAL A 52 -8.86 8.86 25.08
N LEU A 53 -7.98 7.94 24.68
CA LEU A 53 -7.58 6.78 25.48
C LEU A 53 -7.08 7.20 26.88
N TYR A 54 -6.29 8.27 26.97
CA TYR A 54 -5.77 8.79 28.24
C TYR A 54 -6.84 9.57 29.02
N TYR A 55 -7.54 10.49 28.35
CA TYR A 55 -8.47 11.40 29.03
C TYR A 55 -9.75 10.72 29.52
N LEU A 56 -10.22 9.67 28.83
CA LEU A 56 -11.43 8.92 29.18
C LEU A 56 -11.12 7.50 29.68
N GLN A 57 -9.90 7.31 30.23
CA GLN A 57 -9.39 6.00 30.64
C GLN A 57 -10.34 5.22 31.56
N TYR A 58 -11.13 5.88 32.41
CA TYR A 58 -12.00 5.20 33.36
C TYR A 58 -13.17 4.45 32.71
N GLY A 59 -13.66 4.90 31.54
CA GLY A 59 -14.71 4.19 30.80
C GLY A 59 -14.16 3.39 29.63
N LEU A 60 -13.16 3.91 28.93
CA LEU A 60 -12.67 3.31 27.68
C LEU A 60 -11.81 2.08 27.91
N LYS A 61 -11.08 1.98 29.02
CA LYS A 61 -10.27 0.78 29.33
C LYS A 61 -11.12 -0.47 29.53
N GLU A 62 -12.34 -0.30 30.07
CA GLU A 62 -13.30 -1.40 30.30
C GLU A 62 -14.03 -1.81 29.01
N SER A 63 -13.72 -1.13 27.90
CA SER A 63 -14.32 -1.35 26.59
C SER A 63 -13.37 -2.05 25.60
N VAL A 64 -12.21 -2.56 26.06
CA VAL A 64 -11.27 -3.32 25.22
C VAL A 64 -11.48 -4.81 25.40
N PHE A 65 -11.74 -5.51 24.30
CA PHE A 65 -12.06 -6.94 24.30
C PHE A 65 -11.27 -7.70 23.23
N PRO A 66 -11.11 -9.03 23.37
CA PRO A 66 -10.52 -9.85 22.31
C PRO A 66 -11.33 -9.77 21.01
N ASP A 67 -10.66 -9.68 19.86
CA ASP A 67 -11.27 -9.65 18.51
C ASP A 67 -12.36 -10.72 18.29
N ALA A 68 -12.21 -11.92 18.84
CA ALA A 68 -13.16 -13.02 18.69
C ALA A 68 -14.57 -12.73 19.25
N ILE A 69 -14.74 -11.72 20.10
CA ILE A 69 -16.08 -11.28 20.56
C ILE A 69 -16.83 -10.49 19.48
N CYS A 70 -16.07 -9.69 18.71
CA CYS A 70 -16.56 -8.80 17.68
C CYS A 70 -15.50 -8.58 16.61
N PRO A 71 -15.44 -9.49 15.62
CA PRO A 71 -14.60 -9.27 14.47
C PRO A 71 -15.05 -8.00 13.74
N TYR A 72 -14.10 -7.18 13.28
CA TYR A 72 -14.44 -6.00 12.50
C TYR A 72 -15.10 -6.40 11.17
N LEU A 73 -16.41 -6.14 11.04
CA LEU A 73 -17.19 -6.45 9.84
C LEU A 73 -17.51 -5.17 9.06
N ASN A 74 -17.48 -5.28 7.71
CA ASN A 74 -18.08 -4.29 6.82
C ASN A 74 -19.63 -4.32 6.94
N GLY A 75 -20.17 -3.82 8.06
CA GLY A 75 -21.60 -3.76 8.41
C GLY A 75 -21.93 -2.66 9.45
N SER A 76 -23.04 -2.78 10.19
CA SER A 76 -23.35 -1.80 11.25
C SER A 76 -22.36 -1.95 12.41
N ASP A 77 -21.53 -0.93 12.65
CA ASP A 77 -20.60 -0.86 13.80
C ASP A 77 -21.34 -0.70 15.15
N SER A 78 -22.68 -0.69 15.08
CA SER A 78 -23.59 -0.58 16.22
C SER A 78 -23.92 -1.87 16.91
N ILE A 79 -23.61 -2.98 16.24
CA ILE A 79 -24.12 -4.26 16.63
C ILE A 79 -22.94 -5.16 16.81
N CYS A 80 -22.62 -5.39 18.08
CA CYS A 80 -21.75 -6.47 18.49
C CYS A 80 -22.58 -7.57 19.12
N PRO A 81 -23.07 -8.58 18.36
CA PRO A 81 -23.93 -9.62 18.92
C PRO A 81 -23.25 -10.42 20.04
N GLY A 82 -21.91 -10.51 20.01
CA GLY A 82 -21.13 -11.21 21.03
C GLY A 82 -20.99 -10.47 22.36
N LEU A 83 -21.27 -9.16 22.39
CA LEU A 83 -21.11 -8.30 23.56
C LEU A 83 -22.44 -8.16 24.32
N SER A 84 -22.70 -9.08 25.26
CA SER A 84 -23.77 -8.92 26.25
C SER A 84 -23.30 -8.09 27.45
N ALA A 85 -24.23 -7.49 28.20
CA ALA A 85 -23.90 -6.71 29.41
C ALA A 85 -23.09 -7.49 30.46
N THR A 86 -23.21 -8.82 30.45
CA THR A 86 -22.44 -9.73 31.32
C THR A 86 -20.98 -9.89 30.93
N ARG A 87 -20.59 -9.55 29.68
CA ARG A 87 -19.23 -9.78 29.17
C ARG A 87 -18.17 -8.90 29.81
N HIS A 88 -18.57 -7.75 30.36
CA HIS A 88 -17.63 -6.92 31.13
C HIS A 88 -17.15 -7.63 32.40
N ALA A 89 -17.96 -8.52 32.98
CA ALA A 89 -17.62 -9.20 34.23
C ALA A 89 -16.67 -10.39 34.03
N ASP A 90 -16.65 -11.01 32.85
CA ASP A 90 -15.78 -12.15 32.51
C ASP A 90 -14.60 -11.80 31.60
N ASN A 91 -14.42 -10.52 31.23
CA ASN A 91 -13.32 -10.06 30.38
C ASN A 91 -11.97 -10.07 31.13
N PRO A 92 -10.95 -10.82 30.66
CA PRO A 92 -9.64 -10.83 31.30
C PRO A 92 -8.80 -9.57 31.03
N ILE A 93 -9.10 -8.82 29.96
CA ILE A 93 -8.32 -7.65 29.54
C ILE A 93 -8.52 -6.51 30.54
N SER A 94 -7.41 -6.02 31.11
CA SER A 94 -7.39 -4.94 32.09
C SER A 94 -6.01 -4.28 32.12
N PHE A 95 -5.99 -2.96 32.01
CA PHE A 95 -4.76 -2.19 32.00
C PHE A 95 -4.98 -0.80 32.61
N THR A 96 -3.87 -0.15 32.96
CA THR A 96 -3.83 1.23 33.44
C THR A 96 -2.86 2.03 32.59
N ILE A 97 -3.21 3.28 32.30
CA ILE A 97 -2.33 4.21 31.59
C ILE A 97 -1.67 5.11 32.62
N ARG A 98 -0.35 5.02 32.75
CA ARG A 98 0.43 5.80 33.73
C ARG A 98 0.67 7.22 33.25
N SER A 99 0.99 7.38 31.98
CA SER A 99 1.26 8.67 31.35
C SER A 99 0.99 8.64 29.85
N MET A 100 0.87 9.84 29.27
CA MET A 100 0.84 10.06 27.83
C MET A 100 1.86 11.16 27.50
N GLU A 101 2.68 10.92 26.48
CA GLU A 101 3.62 11.88 25.92
C GLU A 101 3.23 12.20 24.47
N THR A 102 3.42 13.45 24.05
CA THR A 102 3.05 13.92 22.70
C THR A 102 4.20 14.69 22.08
N TRP A 103 4.51 14.40 20.81
CA TRP A 103 5.52 15.10 20.03
C TRP A 103 5.01 15.53 18.66
N TYR A 104 5.58 16.61 18.14
CA TYR A 104 5.12 17.28 16.92
C TYR A 104 6.19 17.35 15.82
N GLU A 105 7.45 17.12 16.17
CA GLU A 105 8.60 17.28 15.27
C GLU A 105 9.23 15.93 14.93
N ASP A 106 9.61 15.76 13.67
CA ASP A 106 10.19 14.53 13.14
C ASP A 106 11.43 14.07 13.91
N LEU A 107 12.37 14.97 14.24
CA LEU A 107 13.58 14.61 14.99
C LEU A 107 13.28 14.02 16.37
N THR A 108 12.42 14.69 17.15
CA THR A 108 12.04 14.24 18.50
C THR A 108 11.25 12.93 18.42
N ILE A 109 10.33 12.81 17.45
CA ILE A 109 9.58 11.57 17.20
C ILE A 109 10.51 10.40 16.95
N LYS A 110 11.54 10.55 16.10
CA LYS A 110 12.52 9.49 15.83
C LYS A 110 13.31 9.10 17.08
N GLN A 111 13.81 10.10 17.80
CA GLN A 111 14.56 9.87 19.04
C GLN A 111 13.74 9.08 20.05
N GLN A 112 12.46 9.42 20.20
CA GLN A 112 11.56 8.77 21.14
C GLN A 112 11.09 7.40 20.67
N LEU A 113 10.87 7.21 19.36
CA LEU A 113 10.59 5.89 18.79
C LEU A 113 11.73 4.91 19.09
N PHE A 114 12.97 5.35 18.89
CA PHE A 114 14.16 4.56 19.20
C PHE A 114 14.31 4.32 20.72
N ALA A 115 14.22 5.37 21.53
CA ALA A 115 14.43 5.28 22.98
C ALA A 115 13.38 4.41 23.67
N GLN A 116 12.12 4.49 23.24
CA GLN A 116 11.01 3.76 23.86
C GLN A 116 10.82 2.36 23.24
N ASN A 117 11.39 2.12 22.05
CA ASN A 117 11.34 0.85 21.32
C ASN A 117 9.93 0.23 21.29
N LYS A 118 8.93 1.08 20.99
CA LYS A 118 7.52 0.68 20.96
C LYS A 118 6.78 1.46 19.88
N ALA A 119 5.71 0.87 19.35
CA ALA A 119 4.84 1.56 18.41
C ALA A 119 4.09 2.72 19.10
N MET A 120 3.84 3.78 18.34
CA MET A 120 3.20 5.01 18.81
C MET A 120 2.02 5.38 17.92
N ALA A 121 1.05 6.14 18.42
CA ALA A 121 -0.09 6.56 17.60
C ALA A 121 0.24 7.86 16.89
N LEU A 122 0.16 7.88 15.55
CA LEU A 122 0.39 9.06 14.74
C LEU A 122 -0.94 9.62 14.24
N SER A 123 -1.17 10.91 14.45
CA SER A 123 -2.29 11.66 13.87
C SER A 123 -1.74 12.63 12.84
N THR A 124 -2.38 12.71 11.68
CA THR A 124 -1.97 13.56 10.56
C THR A 124 -3.20 14.11 9.85
N PRO A 125 -3.15 15.33 9.29
CA PRO A 125 -4.12 15.69 8.26
C PRO A 125 -3.93 14.78 7.04
N VAL A 126 -5.04 14.50 6.35
CA VAL A 126 -5.08 13.95 5.01
C VAL A 126 -5.71 14.97 4.08
N THR A 127 -5.30 14.97 2.82
CA THR A 127 -5.63 16.05 1.90
C THR A 127 -6.09 15.51 0.55
N TYR A 128 -7.10 16.17 -0.01
CA TYR A 128 -7.32 16.11 -1.44
C TYR A 128 -6.23 16.87 -2.18
N VAL A 129 -5.94 16.42 -3.39
CA VAL A 129 -4.97 17.00 -4.29
C VAL A 129 -5.68 17.37 -5.58
N THR A 130 -5.50 18.62 -6.00
CA THR A 130 -5.83 19.05 -7.37
C THR A 130 -4.59 18.91 -8.24
N HIS A 131 -4.62 18.00 -9.20
CA HIS A 131 -3.61 17.88 -10.25
C HIS A 131 -4.00 18.73 -11.46
N TYR A 132 -3.06 18.98 -12.36
CA TYR A 132 -3.30 19.77 -13.56
C TYR A 132 -2.80 19.01 -14.79
N TYR A 133 -3.72 18.71 -15.71
CA TYR A 133 -3.42 18.10 -17.00
C TYR A 133 -2.90 19.17 -17.96
N PRO A 134 -1.62 19.12 -18.41
CA PRO A 134 -1.09 20.13 -19.31
C PRO A 134 -1.47 19.84 -20.77
N CYS A 135 -2.15 20.79 -21.41
CA CYS A 135 -2.52 20.71 -22.82
C CYS A 135 -1.32 21.08 -23.70
N LEU A 136 -0.62 20.06 -24.20
CA LEU A 136 0.67 20.18 -24.89
C LEU A 136 0.80 19.22 -26.08
N SER A 137 1.42 19.69 -27.16
CA SER A 137 1.88 18.85 -28.29
C SER A 137 0.74 17.96 -28.83
N ARG A 138 0.97 16.64 -28.93
CA ARG A 138 -0.01 15.62 -29.37
C ARG A 138 -1.25 15.44 -28.47
N PHE A 139 -1.32 16.17 -27.36
CA PHE A 139 -2.46 16.24 -26.45
C PHE A 139 -2.96 17.69 -26.31
N SER A 140 -2.81 18.48 -27.38
CA SER A 140 -3.36 19.83 -27.51
C SER A 140 -4.85 19.78 -27.89
N HIS A 141 -5.52 20.93 -27.87
CA HIS A 141 -6.93 21.11 -28.23
C HIS A 141 -7.35 20.35 -29.51
N ASP A 142 -6.50 20.40 -30.53
CA ASP A 142 -6.81 19.81 -31.85
C ASP A 142 -6.82 18.27 -31.82
N SER A 143 -6.25 17.67 -30.78
CA SER A 143 -6.10 16.23 -30.58
C SER A 143 -6.87 15.67 -29.39
N ASP A 144 -7.16 16.49 -28.37
CA ASP A 144 -7.95 16.13 -27.19
C ASP A 144 -9.03 17.20 -26.93
N PRO A 145 -10.32 16.89 -27.16
CA PRO A 145 -11.41 17.82 -26.93
C PRO A 145 -11.53 18.33 -25.48
N HIS A 146 -10.93 17.63 -24.51
CA HIS A 146 -10.87 18.11 -23.12
C HIS A 146 -10.00 19.36 -22.98
N CYS A 147 -9.03 19.57 -23.87
CA CYS A 147 -8.14 20.72 -23.90
C CYS A 147 -8.77 21.94 -24.58
N SER A 148 -10.03 22.25 -24.26
CA SER A 148 -10.75 23.42 -24.77
C SER A 148 -10.43 24.68 -23.99
N VAL A 149 -10.42 25.82 -24.69
CA VAL A 149 -10.14 27.14 -24.10
C VAL A 149 -11.09 27.44 -22.93
N ASP A 150 -12.36 27.06 -23.05
CA ASP A 150 -13.39 27.31 -22.04
C ASP A 150 -13.20 26.50 -20.74
N GLN A 151 -12.50 25.36 -20.82
CA GLN A 151 -12.19 24.51 -19.65
C GLN A 151 -10.81 24.80 -19.07
N CYS A 152 -10.03 25.65 -19.73
CA CYS A 152 -8.63 25.83 -19.41
C CYS A 152 -8.36 26.88 -18.34
N THR A 153 -7.38 26.60 -17.50
CA THR A 153 -6.85 27.52 -16.50
C THR A 153 -5.36 27.73 -16.72
N LEU A 154 -4.82 28.84 -16.18
CA LEU A 154 -3.38 29.08 -16.23
C LEU A 154 -2.64 27.95 -15.53
N CYS A 155 -1.66 27.38 -16.22
CA CYS A 155 -0.82 26.36 -15.64
C CYS A 155 0.00 26.92 -14.47
N PRO A 156 0.21 26.11 -13.43
CA PRO A 156 1.09 26.47 -12.33
C PRO A 156 2.53 26.77 -12.77
N PRO A 157 3.27 27.63 -12.05
CA PRO A 157 4.58 28.15 -12.48
C PRO A 157 5.63 27.07 -12.76
N GLU A 158 5.66 26.00 -11.98
CA GLU A 158 6.60 24.88 -12.17
C GLU A 158 6.24 23.97 -13.36
N MET A 159 5.15 24.26 -14.07
CA MET A 159 4.74 23.58 -15.31
C MET A 159 4.55 24.56 -16.47
N ALA A 160 5.45 25.54 -16.59
CA ALA A 160 5.42 26.60 -17.59
C ALA A 160 5.57 26.15 -19.06
N ALA A 161 5.62 24.84 -19.33
CA ALA A 161 5.70 24.32 -20.70
C ALA A 161 4.46 24.69 -21.55
N THR A 162 3.29 24.89 -20.93
CA THR A 162 2.07 25.41 -21.56
C THR A 162 1.39 26.42 -20.66
N THR A 163 0.56 27.29 -21.25
CA THR A 163 -0.29 28.23 -20.51
C THR A 163 -1.66 27.64 -20.18
N CYS A 164 -2.03 26.51 -20.77
CA CYS A 164 -3.36 25.91 -20.67
C CYS A 164 -3.30 24.54 -19.96
N CYS A 165 -3.88 24.49 -18.74
CA CYS A 165 -4.04 23.29 -17.94
C CYS A 165 -5.48 23.04 -17.51
N ILE A 166 -5.91 21.77 -17.49
CA ILE A 166 -7.21 21.34 -16.98
C ILE A 166 -7.06 20.83 -15.54
N PRO A 167 -7.76 21.43 -14.55
CA PRO A 167 -7.66 21.00 -13.15
C PRO A 167 -8.43 19.69 -12.90
N LEU A 168 -7.72 18.68 -12.42
CA LEU A 168 -8.27 17.40 -11.99
C LEU A 168 -8.38 17.36 -10.46
N LYS A 169 -9.60 17.59 -9.95
CA LYS A 169 -9.88 17.64 -8.50
C LYS A 169 -10.14 16.24 -7.92
N GLY A 170 -9.93 16.10 -6.61
CA GLY A 170 -10.29 14.89 -5.86
C GLY A 170 -9.22 13.80 -5.87
N GLY A 171 -8.00 14.11 -6.32
CA GLY A 171 -6.83 13.26 -6.09
C GLY A 171 -6.56 13.09 -4.60
N ARG A 172 -5.83 12.04 -4.21
CA ARG A 172 -5.45 11.80 -2.82
C ARG A 172 -3.94 11.97 -2.68
N ASN A 173 -3.48 12.40 -1.50
CA ASN A 173 -2.06 12.67 -1.21
C ASN A 173 -1.22 11.41 -0.94
N ARG A 174 -1.47 10.35 -1.70
CA ARG A 174 -0.74 9.09 -1.66
C ARG A 174 -0.76 8.40 -3.02
N ASN A 175 0.34 7.75 -3.38
CA ASN A 175 0.41 6.94 -4.61
C ASN A 175 -0.11 5.51 -4.37
N MET A 176 -0.18 4.69 -5.42
CA MET A 176 -0.67 3.31 -5.27
C MET A 176 0.34 2.37 -4.59
N GLU A 177 1.56 2.82 -4.28
CA GLU A 177 2.55 2.05 -3.49
C GLU A 177 2.51 2.39 -2.00
N GLY A 178 1.58 3.23 -1.56
CA GLY A 178 1.45 3.60 -0.15
C GLY A 178 2.47 4.62 0.33
N GLU A 179 3.07 5.41 -0.57
CA GLU A 179 3.86 6.59 -0.19
C GLU A 179 2.96 7.82 -0.12
N PHE A 180 3.02 8.54 1.01
CA PHE A 180 2.39 9.85 1.15
C PHE A 180 3.24 10.93 0.49
N PHE A 181 2.58 11.92 -0.12
CA PHE A 181 3.26 13.01 -0.78
C PHE A 181 2.57 14.35 -0.56
N HIS A 182 3.34 15.44 -0.58
CA HIS A 182 2.77 16.78 -0.61
C HIS A 182 2.64 17.31 -2.04
N HIS A 183 1.69 18.22 -2.24
CA HIS A 183 1.44 18.88 -3.51
C HIS A 183 0.97 20.32 -3.31
N ARG A 184 1.28 21.23 -4.24
CA ARG A 184 0.83 22.64 -4.17
C ARG A 184 -0.70 22.81 -4.09
N GLY A 185 -1.43 21.89 -4.72
CA GLY A 185 -2.89 21.90 -4.83
C GLY A 185 -3.57 21.14 -3.70
N MET A 186 -2.92 20.98 -2.55
CA MET A 186 -3.48 20.31 -1.38
C MET A 186 -4.58 21.13 -0.73
N THR A 187 -5.69 20.47 -0.42
CA THR A 187 -6.78 20.99 0.40
C THR A 187 -7.15 19.96 1.45
N ILE A 188 -7.39 20.38 2.68
CA ILE A 188 -7.69 19.47 3.79
C ILE A 188 -8.94 18.61 3.48
N GLU A 189 -8.80 17.30 3.61
CA GLU A 189 -9.90 16.33 3.55
C GLU A 189 -10.41 16.05 4.97
N GLY A 190 -9.49 15.88 5.92
CA GLY A 190 -9.81 15.60 7.32
C GLY A 190 -8.57 15.16 8.10
N GLY A 191 -8.78 14.61 9.29
CA GLY A 191 -7.74 13.95 10.08
C GLY A 191 -7.69 12.45 9.83
N HIS A 192 -6.52 11.85 10.02
CA HIS A 192 -6.32 10.41 9.95
C HIS A 192 -5.34 9.95 11.03
N ALA A 193 -5.66 8.84 11.69
CA ALA A 193 -4.81 8.23 12.69
C ALA A 193 -4.26 6.88 12.19
N MET A 194 -2.98 6.65 12.46
CA MET A 194 -2.24 5.45 12.07
C MET A 194 -1.31 5.02 13.19
N LEU A 195 -0.72 3.83 13.06
CA LEU A 195 0.28 3.35 13.99
C LEU A 195 1.68 3.63 13.44
N LEU A 196 2.47 4.46 14.11
CA LEU A 196 3.88 4.67 13.82
C LEU A 196 4.69 3.48 14.36
N VAL A 197 5.42 2.81 13.47
CA VAL A 197 6.13 1.57 13.79
C VAL A 197 7.63 1.62 13.51
N GLY A 198 8.10 2.60 12.75
CA GLY A 198 9.50 2.73 12.39
C GLY A 198 9.80 4.04 11.68
N TYR A 199 11.06 4.21 11.30
CA TYR A 199 11.52 5.24 10.40
C TYR A 199 12.67 4.68 9.57
N ASN A 200 12.89 5.23 8.37
CA ASN A 200 14.07 4.96 7.58
C ASN A 200 14.58 6.29 7.03
N ASP A 201 15.83 6.65 7.33
CA ASP A 201 16.47 7.89 6.88
C ASP A 201 17.15 7.78 5.51
N ALA A 202 17.23 6.57 4.93
CA ALA A 202 17.89 6.28 3.66
C ALA A 202 16.92 5.94 2.52
N PHE A 203 15.66 5.59 2.83
CA PHE A 203 14.66 5.27 1.81
C PHE A 203 14.42 6.47 0.88
N LEU A 204 14.48 6.25 -0.43
CA LEU A 204 14.22 7.25 -1.46
C LEU A 204 12.83 7.01 -2.05
N THR A 205 11.94 7.98 -1.89
CA THR A 205 10.59 7.88 -2.47
C THR A 205 10.60 8.14 -3.97
N ARG A 206 9.48 7.79 -4.63
CA ARG A 206 9.31 8.04 -6.07
C ARG A 206 9.39 9.51 -6.46
N ASP A 207 9.09 10.40 -5.52
CA ASP A 207 9.17 11.85 -5.70
C ASP A 207 10.56 12.42 -5.43
N GLY A 208 11.55 11.56 -5.14
CA GLY A 208 12.92 11.95 -4.89
C GLY A 208 13.19 12.47 -3.48
N TYR A 209 12.29 12.22 -2.51
CA TYR A 209 12.52 12.57 -1.11
C TYR A 209 13.22 11.45 -0.38
N THR A 210 14.30 11.77 0.34
CA THR A 210 15.00 10.81 1.20
C THR A 210 14.51 10.92 2.63
N GLY A 211 14.16 9.77 3.19
CA GLY A 211 13.87 9.61 4.60
C GLY A 211 12.42 9.90 5.00
N GLY A 212 11.92 9.15 5.97
CA GLY A 212 10.56 9.27 6.45
C GLY A 212 10.18 8.30 7.56
N LEU A 213 8.94 8.45 8.02
CA LEU A 213 8.32 7.58 9.00
C LEU A 213 7.59 6.42 8.33
N ILE A 214 7.61 5.26 8.96
CA ILE A 214 6.91 4.06 8.51
C ILE A 214 5.67 3.88 9.39
N VAL A 215 4.51 3.83 8.77
CA VAL A 215 3.23 3.75 9.47
C VAL A 215 2.44 2.52 9.02
N LYS A 216 1.83 1.79 9.96
CA LYS A 216 0.83 0.77 9.66
C LYS A 216 -0.53 1.45 9.53
N ASN A 217 -1.15 1.28 8.37
CA ASN A 217 -2.39 1.96 8.02
C ASN A 217 -3.59 1.02 8.16
N SER A 218 -4.78 1.58 8.34
CA SER A 218 -6.06 0.85 8.45
C SER A 218 -6.86 0.83 7.14
N TRP A 219 -6.32 1.42 6.07
CA TRP A 219 -6.86 1.25 4.73
C TRP A 219 -6.46 -0.10 4.18
N LEU A 220 -7.45 -0.96 3.96
CA LEU A 220 -7.22 -2.20 3.22
C LEU A 220 -6.68 -1.88 1.82
N ASP A 221 -5.73 -2.70 1.40
CA ASP A 221 -5.24 -2.72 0.02
C ASP A 221 -6.41 -2.97 -0.94
N GLY A 222 -6.38 -2.31 -2.09
CA GLY A 222 -7.38 -2.52 -3.14
C GLY A 222 -7.46 -1.33 -4.10
N PRO A 223 -8.67 -0.97 -4.58
CA PRO A 223 -8.99 0.39 -4.98
C PRO A 223 -7.98 1.18 -5.79
N THR A 224 -7.31 1.93 -4.96
CA THR A 224 -6.65 3.17 -5.27
C THR A 224 -5.39 3.24 -4.41
N GLN A 225 -4.99 2.10 -3.82
CA GLN A 225 -3.90 1.99 -2.86
C GLN A 225 -3.48 0.53 -2.69
N GLY A 226 -2.18 0.29 -2.82
CA GLY A 226 -1.47 -0.87 -2.28
C GLY A 226 -0.71 -0.48 -1.02
N SER A 227 0.08 -1.43 -0.53
CA SER A 227 0.96 -1.23 0.61
C SER A 227 2.14 -2.17 0.51
N HIS A 228 3.09 -1.99 1.40
CA HIS A 228 4.28 -2.83 1.47
C HIS A 228 4.46 -3.45 2.84
N SER A 229 5.41 -4.38 2.92
CA SER A 229 5.90 -4.91 4.17
C SER A 229 6.78 -3.90 4.91
N LEU A 230 6.89 -4.06 6.23
CA LEU A 230 7.83 -3.26 7.01
C LEU A 230 9.27 -3.46 6.52
N ALA A 231 9.63 -4.70 6.13
CA ALA A 231 10.97 -5.04 5.65
C ALA A 231 11.33 -4.26 4.36
N TYR A 232 10.38 -4.04 3.46
CA TYR A 232 10.59 -3.24 2.25
C TYR A 232 10.93 -1.79 2.59
N TRP A 233 10.14 -1.15 3.46
CA TRP A 233 10.41 0.23 3.89
C TRP A 233 11.71 0.37 4.67
N MET A 234 12.13 -0.69 5.37
CA MET A 234 13.43 -0.77 6.04
C MET A 234 14.59 -1.10 5.09
N GLN A 235 14.31 -1.37 3.81
CA GLN A 235 15.28 -1.81 2.80
C GLN A 235 16.01 -3.13 3.18
N GLU A 236 15.31 -4.01 3.89
CA GLU A 236 15.79 -5.34 4.30
C GLU A 236 15.50 -6.43 3.26
N VAL A 237 14.62 -6.14 2.30
CA VAL A 237 14.27 -7.02 1.19
C VAL A 237 14.34 -6.25 -0.13
N SER A 238 14.61 -6.97 -1.21
CA SER A 238 14.58 -6.42 -2.57
C SER A 238 13.16 -6.22 -3.08
N ASP A 239 12.99 -5.40 -4.11
CA ASP A 239 11.71 -5.22 -4.80
C ASP A 239 11.14 -6.55 -5.30
N TRP A 240 12.01 -7.49 -5.72
CA TRP A 240 11.58 -8.80 -6.18
C TRP A 240 10.97 -9.64 -5.05
N GLU A 241 11.64 -9.69 -3.89
CA GLU A 241 11.14 -10.41 -2.71
C GLU A 241 9.88 -9.75 -2.15
N GLU A 242 9.82 -8.43 -2.16
CA GLU A 242 8.63 -7.70 -1.75
C GLU A 242 7.44 -8.07 -2.64
N ARG A 243 7.62 -8.20 -3.96
CA ARG A 243 6.53 -8.67 -4.83
C ARG A 243 6.10 -10.12 -4.59
N VAL A 244 6.86 -10.91 -3.82
CA VAL A 244 6.40 -12.23 -3.35
C VAL A 244 5.43 -12.08 -2.17
N VAL A 245 5.61 -11.04 -1.34
CA VAL A 245 4.84 -10.81 -0.11
C VAL A 245 3.67 -9.85 -0.34
N CYS A 246 3.96 -8.67 -0.91
CA CYS A 246 3.03 -7.62 -1.27
C CYS A 246 3.16 -7.32 -2.77
N PRO A 247 2.66 -8.21 -3.65
CA PRO A 247 2.72 -8.03 -5.10
C PRO A 247 2.01 -6.78 -5.61
N ASN A 248 1.16 -6.12 -4.82
CA ASN A 248 0.34 -4.97 -5.26
C ASN A 248 -0.38 -5.23 -6.60
N SER A 249 -0.79 -6.49 -6.80
CA SER A 249 -1.55 -6.98 -7.95
C SER A 249 -2.91 -7.50 -7.51
N TYR A 250 -3.49 -6.86 -6.50
CA TYR A 250 -4.45 -7.46 -5.58
C TYR A 250 -5.79 -7.86 -6.21
N LYS A 251 -6.20 -9.11 -5.93
CA LYS A 251 -7.57 -9.60 -6.07
C LYS A 251 -8.31 -9.49 -4.76
N TYR A 252 -9.34 -8.64 -4.69
CA TYR A 252 -10.29 -8.72 -3.58
C TYR A 252 -11.15 -9.99 -3.75
N VAL A 253 -10.74 -11.05 -3.07
CA VAL A 253 -11.59 -12.21 -2.79
C VAL A 253 -12.08 -12.00 -1.36
N ARG A 254 -13.39 -11.80 -1.16
CA ARG A 254 -13.93 -11.84 0.20
C ARG A 254 -13.46 -13.15 0.85
N PRO A 255 -12.95 -13.12 2.10
CA PRO A 255 -12.89 -14.34 2.88
C PRO A 255 -14.31 -14.88 3.00
N ASP A 256 -14.53 -16.11 2.57
CA ASP A 256 -15.78 -16.83 2.78
C ASP A 256 -15.98 -16.99 4.29
N ILE A 257 -16.74 -16.07 4.90
CA ILE A 257 -17.16 -16.16 6.29
C ILE A 257 -18.61 -16.66 6.29
N TYR A 258 -18.78 -17.90 6.73
CA TYR A 258 -20.04 -18.57 7.09
C TYR A 258 -21.17 -18.51 6.05
N GLY A 259 -21.07 -19.31 4.98
CA GLY A 259 -22.23 -19.92 4.33
C GLY A 259 -23.31 -19.02 3.69
N LEU A 260 -23.05 -17.73 3.49
CA LEU A 260 -24.01 -16.82 2.84
C LEU A 260 -23.85 -16.79 1.31
N PRO A 261 -24.96 -16.69 0.54
CA PRO A 261 -24.94 -16.86 -0.90
C PRO A 261 -24.23 -15.70 -1.62
N LYS A 262 -23.46 -16.07 -2.65
CA LYS A 262 -22.74 -15.20 -3.60
C LYS A 262 -23.69 -14.22 -4.31
N ARG A 263 -24.04 -13.09 -3.69
CA ARG A 263 -24.62 -11.96 -4.44
C ARG A 263 -23.48 -11.21 -5.14
N ARG A 264 -23.60 -11.09 -6.47
CA ARG A 264 -22.74 -10.32 -7.39
C ARG A 264 -22.43 -8.94 -6.80
N PHE A 265 -21.31 -8.79 -6.11
CA PHE A 265 -20.70 -7.50 -5.87
C PHE A 265 -19.52 -7.39 -6.83
N LEU A 266 -19.49 -6.29 -7.58
CA LEU A 266 -18.43 -5.97 -8.53
C LEU A 266 -17.07 -6.17 -7.86
N GLN A 267 -16.35 -7.16 -8.38
CA GLN A 267 -15.00 -7.52 -7.96
C GLN A 267 -14.08 -6.40 -8.46
N SER A 268 -13.78 -5.43 -7.60
CA SER A 268 -12.74 -4.45 -7.89
C SER A 268 -11.39 -5.11 -7.62
N ILE A 269 -10.67 -5.40 -8.69
CA ILE A 269 -9.38 -6.07 -8.72
C ILE A 269 -8.39 -5.05 -9.25
N LEU A 270 -7.40 -4.64 -8.46
CA LEU A 270 -6.55 -3.48 -8.79
C LEU A 270 -5.09 -3.71 -8.49
N TYR A 271 -4.27 -2.99 -9.25
CA TYR A 271 -2.88 -3.27 -9.47
C TYR A 271 -2.17 -1.94 -9.59
N SER A 272 -0.97 -1.82 -9.03
CA SER A 272 -0.08 -0.74 -9.42
C SER A 272 0.32 -0.93 -10.88
N PRO A 273 0.01 0.02 -11.80
CA PRO A 273 0.43 -0.05 -13.18
C PRO A 273 1.96 -0.07 -13.35
N PHE A 274 2.69 0.45 -12.37
CA PHE A 274 4.15 0.41 -12.37
C PHE A 274 4.73 -0.96 -12.03
N ASN A 275 3.91 -1.89 -11.55
CA ASN A 275 4.32 -3.27 -11.35
C ASN A 275 4.00 -4.21 -12.53
N TRP A 276 3.52 -3.68 -13.66
CA TRP A 276 3.27 -4.49 -14.86
C TRP A 276 4.56 -4.73 -15.64
N TYR A 277 4.72 -5.95 -16.17
CA TYR A 277 5.88 -6.32 -16.95
C TYR A 277 5.90 -5.59 -18.29
N GLN A 278 7.01 -4.94 -18.60
CA GLN A 278 7.20 -4.22 -19.86
C GLN A 278 7.93 -5.09 -20.87
N CYS A 279 7.48 -5.08 -22.12
CA CYS A 279 8.05 -5.93 -23.18
C CYS A 279 7.95 -5.27 -24.57
N GLY A 280 8.82 -5.69 -25.49
CA GLY A 280 8.85 -5.15 -26.85
C GLY A 280 9.19 -3.66 -26.89
N ASN A 281 10.05 -3.20 -25.98
CA ASN A 281 10.53 -1.83 -25.97
C ASN A 281 11.81 -1.70 -26.79
N ASN A 282 11.69 -1.16 -28.00
CA ASN A 282 12.83 -0.96 -28.88
C ASN A 282 13.51 0.35 -28.51
N ALA A 283 14.56 0.28 -27.69
CA ALA A 283 15.50 1.40 -27.51
C ALA A 283 16.26 1.76 -28.82
N ALA A 284 16.08 0.97 -29.88
CA ALA A 284 16.79 1.04 -31.16
C ALA A 284 15.99 1.66 -32.32
N SER A 285 14.91 2.40 -32.07
CA SER A 285 14.38 3.35 -33.07
C SER A 285 14.99 4.73 -32.82
N PRO A 286 16.11 5.09 -33.47
CA PRO A 286 16.54 6.47 -33.47
C PRO A 286 15.41 7.33 -34.06
N VAL A 287 15.22 8.51 -33.48
CA VAL A 287 14.48 9.60 -34.12
C VAL A 287 15.29 9.99 -35.36
N VAL A 288 15.02 9.33 -36.50
CA VAL A 288 15.69 9.65 -37.76
C VAL A 288 14.86 10.73 -38.46
N THR A 289 15.41 11.94 -38.49
CA THR A 289 15.02 12.99 -39.44
C THR A 289 15.09 12.46 -40.87
N PRO A 290 14.16 12.83 -41.76
CA PRO A 290 14.11 12.27 -43.09
C PRO A 290 15.30 12.79 -43.90
N HIS A 291 16.22 11.92 -44.28
CA HIS A 291 17.06 12.23 -45.43
C HIS A 291 17.27 11.03 -46.35
N ASN A 292 17.00 11.33 -47.62
CA ASN A 292 17.32 10.57 -48.81
C ASN A 292 18.81 10.23 -48.80
N ASP A 293 19.16 8.95 -48.95
CA ASP A 293 20.05 8.64 -50.06
C ASP A 293 19.99 7.18 -50.51
N THR A 294 20.05 7.05 -51.82
CA THR A 294 20.21 5.84 -52.61
C THR A 294 21.64 5.35 -52.48
N THR A 295 21.88 4.12 -51.99
CA THR A 295 22.90 3.21 -52.57
C THR A 295 22.93 1.86 -51.87
N SER A 296 23.02 0.83 -52.70
CA SER A 296 23.27 -0.56 -52.37
C SER A 296 24.74 -0.80 -52.05
N SER A 297 25.06 -1.49 -50.95
CA SER A 297 26.33 -2.22 -50.84
C SER A 297 26.17 -3.50 -50.02
N SER A 298 26.48 -4.60 -50.68
CA SER A 298 26.64 -5.94 -50.17
C SER A 298 27.91 -6.10 -49.31
N SER A 299 27.77 -6.91 -48.27
CA SER A 299 28.77 -7.80 -47.64
C SER A 299 29.24 -7.46 -46.21
N LEU A 300 29.25 -8.55 -45.41
CA LEU A 300 29.98 -8.78 -44.16
C LEU A 300 29.45 -8.10 -42.89
N PHE A 301 28.63 -8.82 -42.13
CA PHE A 301 29.01 -9.47 -40.86
C PHE A 301 27.78 -10.17 -40.27
N ASN A 302 27.93 -11.47 -40.05
CA ASN A 302 26.93 -12.35 -39.45
C ASN A 302 26.78 -11.99 -37.95
N ARG A 303 25.88 -11.05 -37.63
CA ARG A 303 25.30 -10.90 -36.29
C ARG A 303 23.92 -11.55 -36.32
N THR A 304 23.83 -12.63 -35.55
CA THR A 304 22.63 -13.34 -35.07
C THR A 304 21.36 -12.50 -35.12
N LYS A 305 20.33 -13.03 -35.79
CA LYS A 305 18.89 -12.74 -35.62
C LYS A 305 18.66 -11.59 -34.62
N GLY A 306 18.74 -10.35 -35.12
CA GLY A 306 18.18 -9.22 -34.39
C GLY A 306 16.74 -9.60 -34.12
N PHE A 307 16.38 -9.66 -32.84
CA PHE A 307 15.03 -9.93 -32.42
C PHE A 307 14.17 -8.84 -33.09
N ASP A 308 13.22 -9.24 -33.94
CA ASP A 308 12.22 -8.33 -34.49
C ASP A 308 11.26 -7.98 -33.34
N GLU A 309 11.62 -6.98 -32.55
CA GLU A 309 11.08 -6.68 -31.21
C GLU A 309 9.75 -5.89 -31.25
N GLY A 310 8.75 -6.37 -31.97
CA GLY A 310 7.37 -5.87 -31.82
C GLY A 310 6.64 -6.52 -30.64
N VAL A 311 5.32 -6.62 -30.75
CA VAL A 311 4.47 -7.43 -29.83
C VAL A 311 4.94 -8.91 -29.73
N GLY A 312 5.68 -9.43 -30.71
CA GLY A 312 6.25 -10.78 -30.69
C GLY A 312 7.15 -11.05 -29.46
N ALA A 313 7.84 -10.02 -28.96
CA ALA A 313 8.59 -10.12 -27.71
C ALA A 313 7.69 -10.41 -26.52
N CYS A 314 6.53 -9.74 -26.45
CA CYS A 314 5.55 -9.93 -25.39
C CYS A 314 4.84 -11.29 -25.46
N LEU A 315 4.73 -11.86 -26.66
CA LEU A 315 4.11 -13.17 -26.90
C LEU A 315 5.08 -14.34 -26.68
N SER A 316 6.37 -14.06 -26.47
CA SER A 316 7.37 -15.10 -26.31
C SER A 316 7.17 -15.87 -24.99
N GLU A 317 7.48 -17.16 -25.03
CA GLU A 317 7.50 -18.00 -23.83
C GLU A 317 8.51 -17.48 -22.80
N GLU A 318 9.59 -16.88 -23.28
CA GLU A 318 10.61 -16.24 -22.45
C GLU A 318 10.03 -15.08 -21.61
N SER A 319 9.34 -14.13 -22.24
CA SER A 319 8.69 -13.02 -21.52
C SER A 319 7.65 -13.53 -20.51
N ARG A 320 6.92 -14.59 -20.86
CA ARG A 320 5.97 -15.24 -19.96
C ARG A 320 6.65 -15.79 -18.71
N ILE A 321 7.80 -16.45 -18.87
CA ILE A 321 8.59 -16.99 -17.76
C ILE A 321 9.18 -15.85 -16.92
N TYR A 322 9.79 -14.84 -17.54
CA TYR A 322 10.38 -13.71 -16.82
C TYR A 322 9.35 -12.94 -16.01
N ALA A 323 8.20 -12.60 -16.60
CA ALA A 323 7.13 -11.92 -15.89
C ALA A 323 6.63 -12.75 -14.70
N HIS A 324 6.42 -14.06 -14.92
CA HIS A 324 5.97 -14.97 -13.86
C HIS A 324 6.97 -15.05 -12.70
N VAL A 325 8.26 -15.19 -13.01
CA VAL A 325 9.36 -15.25 -12.02
C VAL A 325 9.50 -13.92 -11.29
N ASN A 326 9.34 -12.78 -11.98
CA ASN A 326 9.42 -11.44 -11.35
C ASN A 326 8.20 -11.05 -10.53
N MET A 327 7.18 -11.92 -10.50
CA MET A 327 5.89 -11.68 -9.87
C MET A 327 5.13 -10.49 -10.47
N GLN A 328 5.32 -10.24 -11.76
CA GLN A 328 4.72 -9.13 -12.49
C GLN A 328 3.66 -9.64 -13.48
N PRO A 329 2.47 -9.00 -13.54
CA PRO A 329 1.51 -9.32 -14.58
C PRO A 329 2.00 -8.88 -15.95
N LEU A 330 1.86 -9.75 -16.95
CA LEU A 330 2.28 -9.52 -18.33
C LEU A 330 1.09 -9.14 -19.22
N ARG A 331 -0.02 -9.86 -19.05
CA ARG A 331 -1.20 -9.76 -19.90
C ARG A 331 -2.26 -8.90 -19.25
N LEU A 332 -2.72 -7.89 -19.96
CA LEU A 332 -3.74 -6.97 -19.53
C LEU A 332 -5.00 -7.10 -20.39
N GLU A 333 -6.13 -6.72 -19.82
CA GLU A 333 -7.42 -6.58 -20.46
C GLU A 333 -7.96 -5.16 -20.26
N CYS A 334 -8.70 -4.68 -21.25
CA CYS A 334 -9.34 -3.38 -21.20
C CYS A 334 -10.61 -3.43 -20.34
N VAL A 335 -10.80 -2.39 -19.53
CA VAL A 335 -12.01 -2.20 -18.71
C VAL A 335 -12.81 -0.98 -19.20
N ASP A 336 -12.14 0.00 -19.79
CA ASP A 336 -12.74 1.25 -20.27
C ASP A 336 -12.84 1.31 -21.80
N ARG A 337 -14.05 1.10 -22.32
CA ARG A 337 -14.37 1.16 -23.77
C ARG A 337 -14.04 2.50 -24.43
N THR A 338 -13.89 3.57 -23.65
CA THR A 338 -13.59 4.90 -24.18
C THR A 338 -12.10 5.08 -24.49
N ALA A 339 -11.25 4.25 -23.89
CA ALA A 339 -9.80 4.33 -24.00
C ALA A 339 -9.19 3.14 -24.77
N CYS A 340 -9.84 1.98 -24.77
CA CYS A 340 -9.35 0.77 -25.42
C CYS A 340 -10.49 -0.16 -25.90
N SER A 341 -10.17 -1.11 -26.78
CA SER A 341 -11.11 -2.10 -27.29
C SER A 341 -11.51 -3.14 -26.24
N LEU A 342 -12.81 -3.42 -26.12
CA LEU A 342 -13.38 -4.50 -25.31
C LEU A 342 -13.66 -5.78 -26.12
N GLU A 343 -13.13 -5.89 -27.32
CA GLU A 343 -13.33 -7.08 -28.15
C GLU A 343 -12.82 -8.35 -27.45
N PRO A 344 -13.56 -9.48 -27.51
CA PRO A 344 -13.10 -10.74 -26.93
C PRO A 344 -11.74 -11.17 -27.47
N ASN A 345 -10.95 -11.82 -26.62
CA ASN A 345 -9.59 -12.29 -26.92
C ASN A 345 -8.58 -11.20 -27.27
N THR A 346 -8.90 -9.93 -27.01
CA THR A 346 -7.95 -8.82 -27.11
C THR A 346 -7.11 -8.78 -25.83
N THR A 347 -5.78 -8.86 -26.00
CA THR A 347 -4.81 -8.78 -24.90
C THR A 347 -3.94 -7.55 -25.09
N TYR A 348 -3.65 -6.86 -24.00
CA TYR A 348 -2.77 -5.69 -23.98
C TYR A 348 -1.48 -6.02 -23.25
N PHE A 349 -0.38 -5.43 -23.71
CA PHE A 349 0.94 -5.53 -23.08
C PHE A 349 1.55 -4.15 -22.91
N VAL A 350 2.19 -3.89 -21.77
CA VAL A 350 2.88 -2.61 -21.55
C VAL A 350 4.14 -2.58 -22.41
N ARG A 351 4.26 -1.57 -23.26
CA ARG A 351 5.48 -1.31 -24.03
C ARG A 351 6.45 -0.48 -23.21
N ASN A 352 6.01 0.70 -22.79
CA ASN A 352 6.80 1.63 -21.99
C ASN A 352 5.90 2.66 -21.30
N THR A 353 6.46 3.34 -20.32
CA THR A 353 5.83 4.44 -19.59
C THR A 353 6.72 5.67 -19.65
N THR A 354 6.12 6.85 -19.72
CA THR A 354 6.83 8.14 -19.66
C THR A 354 6.10 9.09 -18.74
N ASP A 355 6.85 9.78 -17.87
CA ASP A 355 6.30 10.80 -16.96
C ASP A 355 5.80 12.00 -17.76
N TRP A 356 4.69 12.58 -17.31
CA TRP A 356 4.03 13.67 -18.01
C TRP A 356 3.37 14.66 -17.03
N GLY A 357 3.82 15.90 -17.05
CA GLY A 357 3.17 16.99 -16.30
C GLY A 357 3.07 16.74 -14.80
N ASP A 358 1.87 16.97 -14.25
CA ASP A 358 1.58 16.89 -12.81
C ASP A 358 1.30 15.45 -12.36
N ARG A 359 2.38 14.65 -12.20
CA ARG A 359 2.34 13.25 -11.75
C ARG A 359 1.48 12.31 -12.63
N MET A 360 1.30 12.67 -13.89
CA MET A 360 0.63 11.79 -14.84
C MET A 360 1.65 10.95 -15.57
N THR A 361 1.18 9.85 -16.14
CA THR A 361 1.99 8.94 -16.93
C THR A 361 1.30 8.72 -18.26
N VAL A 362 2.08 8.79 -19.33
CA VAL A 362 1.68 8.25 -20.62
C VAL A 362 2.16 6.80 -20.67
N MET A 363 1.20 5.88 -20.75
CA MET A 363 1.46 4.46 -20.94
C MET A 363 1.18 4.07 -22.38
N CYS A 364 2.19 3.52 -23.06
CA CYS A 364 2.05 2.96 -24.38
C CYS A 364 1.92 1.44 -24.30
N VAL A 365 1.00 0.89 -25.09
CA VAL A 365 0.63 -0.51 -25.05
C VAL A 365 0.61 -1.12 -26.44
N TRP A 366 0.91 -2.41 -26.49
CA TRP A 366 0.57 -3.27 -27.61
C TRP A 366 -0.84 -3.80 -27.42
N GLU A 367 -1.68 -3.71 -28.43
CA GLU A 367 -2.95 -4.43 -28.52
C GLU A 367 -2.78 -5.60 -29.48
N HIS A 368 -3.12 -6.79 -29.00
CA HIS A 368 -3.03 -8.03 -29.73
C HIS A 368 -4.36 -8.78 -29.74
N ASN A 369 -4.82 -9.14 -30.92
CA ASN A 369 -5.92 -10.08 -31.12
C ASN A 369 -5.49 -11.09 -32.19
N LEU A 370 -5.97 -12.33 -32.11
CA LEU A 370 -5.66 -13.37 -33.09
C LEU A 370 -6.30 -13.11 -34.47
N HIS A 371 -7.34 -12.29 -34.53
CA HIS A 371 -8.13 -12.04 -35.75
C HIS A 371 -7.83 -10.70 -36.41
N THR A 372 -7.12 -9.80 -35.74
CA THR A 372 -6.79 -8.47 -36.25
C THR A 372 -5.29 -8.21 -36.14
N PRO A 373 -4.72 -7.38 -37.04
CA PRO A 373 -3.32 -6.97 -36.92
C PRO A 373 -3.07 -6.32 -35.55
N SER A 374 -1.96 -6.68 -34.92
CA SER A 374 -1.56 -6.05 -33.66
C SER A 374 -1.21 -4.59 -33.90
N ARG A 375 -1.62 -3.71 -32.97
CA ARG A 375 -1.38 -2.27 -33.05
C ARG A 375 -0.65 -1.78 -31.81
N GLU A 376 0.11 -0.71 -31.96
CA GLU A 376 0.60 0.08 -30.82
C GLU A 376 -0.13 1.40 -30.74
N PHE A 377 -0.39 1.85 -29.50
CA PHE A 377 -0.86 3.19 -29.23
C PHE A 377 -0.50 3.58 -27.80
N CYS A 378 -0.64 4.86 -27.49
CA CYS A 378 -0.48 5.36 -26.13
C CYS A 378 -1.80 5.85 -25.59
N LEU A 379 -2.07 5.54 -24.32
CA LEU A 379 -3.12 6.19 -23.56
C LEU A 379 -2.81 7.68 -23.45
N LYS A 380 -3.86 8.50 -23.29
CA LYS A 380 -3.68 9.89 -22.87
C LYS A 380 -2.96 9.93 -21.50
N PRO A 381 -2.27 11.03 -21.15
CA PRO A 381 -1.71 11.19 -19.83
C PRO A 381 -2.78 10.96 -18.76
N MET A 382 -2.48 10.05 -17.83
CA MET A 382 -3.41 9.66 -16.77
C MET A 382 -2.66 9.61 -15.44
N LEU A 383 -3.36 9.88 -14.34
CA LEU A 383 -2.85 9.51 -13.02
C LEU A 383 -2.75 7.98 -12.94
N GLU A 384 -1.83 7.49 -12.11
CA GLU A 384 -1.62 6.06 -11.89
C GLU A 384 -2.93 5.31 -11.60
N VAL A 385 -3.78 5.87 -10.74
CA VAL A 385 -5.09 5.31 -10.39
C VAL A 385 -6.05 5.24 -11.57
N ASP A 386 -5.95 6.16 -12.52
CA ASP A 386 -6.81 6.18 -13.71
C ASP A 386 -6.33 5.16 -14.74
N ILE A 387 -5.02 4.94 -14.86
CA ILE A 387 -4.47 3.83 -15.66
C ILE A 387 -4.98 2.49 -15.13
N ALA A 388 -4.95 2.30 -13.80
CA ALA A 388 -5.47 1.09 -13.15
C ALA A 388 -7.00 0.91 -13.31
N ARG A 389 -7.73 1.98 -13.64
CA ARG A 389 -9.17 1.93 -13.99
C ARG A 389 -9.41 1.64 -15.47
N THR A 390 -8.44 1.93 -16.34
CA THR A 390 -8.52 1.71 -17.78
C THR A 390 -8.10 0.29 -18.18
N LEU A 391 -6.97 -0.17 -17.66
CA LEU A 391 -6.40 -1.49 -17.93
C LEU A 391 -6.26 -2.28 -16.62
N ARG A 392 -6.43 -3.59 -16.70
CA ARG A 392 -6.14 -4.48 -15.58
C ARG A 392 -5.51 -5.79 -16.06
N PRO A 393 -4.64 -6.42 -15.27
CA PRO A 393 -4.19 -7.76 -15.52
C PRO A 393 -5.29 -8.80 -15.62
N VAL A 394 -5.03 -9.81 -16.44
CA VAL A 394 -5.88 -11.00 -16.57
C VAL A 394 -5.99 -11.75 -15.24
N ALA A 395 -7.16 -12.32 -14.97
CA ALA A 395 -7.57 -12.81 -13.65
C ALA A 395 -6.68 -13.91 -13.01
N HIS A 396 -5.85 -14.62 -13.79
CA HIS A 396 -4.91 -15.64 -13.33
C HIS A 396 -3.47 -15.15 -13.12
N GLU A 397 -3.15 -13.91 -13.48
CA GLU A 397 -1.84 -13.27 -13.18
C GLU A 397 -1.91 -12.35 -11.95
N VAL A 398 -3.03 -12.40 -11.24
CA VAL A 398 -3.39 -11.56 -10.10
C VAL A 398 -3.00 -12.26 -8.81
N ARG A 399 -2.32 -11.57 -7.91
CA ARG A 399 -1.84 -12.15 -6.65
C ARG A 399 -2.25 -11.28 -5.47
N ALA A 400 -2.61 -11.93 -4.36
CA ALA A 400 -3.01 -11.23 -3.15
C ALA A 400 -1.78 -10.83 -2.33
N ASN A 401 -1.84 -9.67 -1.71
CA ASN A 401 -0.95 -9.24 -0.65
C ASN A 401 -1.18 -10.12 0.58
N ASP A 402 -0.11 -10.46 1.29
CA ASP A 402 -0.19 -11.15 2.57
C ASP A 402 -0.72 -10.18 3.65
N PRO A 403 -1.94 -10.40 4.18
CA PRO A 403 -2.55 -9.48 5.15
C PRO A 403 -1.80 -9.40 6.49
N ASP A 404 -0.94 -10.38 6.83
CA ASP A 404 -0.17 -10.37 8.07
C ASP A 404 1.15 -9.59 7.94
N ARG A 405 1.63 -9.41 6.70
CA ARG A 405 2.94 -8.81 6.39
C ARG A 405 2.85 -7.46 5.70
N CYS A 406 1.79 -7.21 4.93
CA CYS A 406 1.54 -5.95 4.24
C CYS A 406 0.74 -4.97 5.14
N GLY A 407 0.40 -3.80 4.60
CA GLY A 407 -0.37 -2.76 5.29
C GLY A 407 0.48 -1.59 5.81
N PHE A 408 1.77 -1.54 5.46
CA PHE A 408 2.67 -0.45 5.84
C PHE A 408 2.81 0.57 4.71
N TYR A 409 2.87 1.84 5.12
CA TYR A 409 2.94 3.02 4.27
C TYR A 409 4.16 3.85 4.69
N PHE A 410 4.60 4.72 3.80
CA PHE A 410 5.74 5.60 4.04
C PHE A 410 5.33 7.08 4.02
N MET A 411 5.76 7.83 5.03
CA MET A 411 5.53 9.27 5.16
C MET A 411 6.86 10.03 5.15
N PRO A 412 7.25 10.64 4.01
CA PRO A 412 8.51 11.38 3.90
C PRO A 412 8.54 12.58 4.86
N TYR A 413 9.70 12.88 5.44
CA TYR A 413 9.84 14.05 6.31
C TYR A 413 9.48 15.35 5.60
N ALA A 414 9.84 15.46 4.32
CA ALA A 414 9.47 16.60 3.49
C ALA A 414 7.95 16.80 3.43
N SER A 415 7.19 15.74 3.21
CA SER A 415 5.72 15.78 3.19
C SER A 415 5.14 16.12 4.56
N ILE A 416 5.65 15.51 5.63
CA ILE A 416 5.21 15.78 7.01
C ILE A 416 5.37 17.27 7.35
N ARG A 417 6.53 17.86 7.03
CA ARG A 417 6.81 19.28 7.30
C ARG A 417 5.86 20.20 6.53
N GLN A 418 5.53 19.86 5.29
CA GLN A 418 4.55 20.61 4.49
C GLN A 418 3.14 20.50 5.07
N TYR A 419 2.74 19.32 5.54
CA TYR A 419 1.46 19.14 6.22
C TYR A 419 1.37 19.97 7.50
N ILE A 420 2.43 19.97 8.32
CA ILE A 420 2.52 20.79 9.53
C ILE A 420 2.41 22.27 9.18
N ALA A 421 3.19 22.73 8.19
CA ALA A 421 3.23 24.14 7.82
C ALA A 421 1.89 24.65 7.29
N GLN A 422 1.16 23.84 6.52
CA GLN A 422 -0.08 24.27 5.87
C GLN A 422 -1.34 24.02 6.71
N PHE A 423 -1.40 22.90 7.43
CA PHE A 423 -2.64 22.43 8.08
C PHE A 423 -2.52 22.23 9.59
N GLN A 424 -1.30 22.22 10.14
CA GLN A 424 -1.04 21.78 11.50
C GLN A 424 -1.61 20.36 11.73
N GLY A 425 -1.99 20.01 12.97
CA GLY A 425 -2.72 18.76 13.25
C GLY A 425 -1.92 17.47 13.06
N PHE A 426 -0.59 17.57 12.96
CA PHE A 426 0.31 16.42 12.98
C PHE A 426 0.91 16.26 14.38
N TYR A 427 0.76 15.09 14.99
CA TYR A 427 1.34 14.76 16.29
C TYR A 427 1.42 13.25 16.50
N VAL A 428 2.32 12.83 17.38
CA VAL A 428 2.51 11.44 17.77
C VAL A 428 2.30 11.32 19.28
N ASN A 429 1.44 10.38 19.69
CA ASN A 429 1.19 10.04 21.09
C ASN A 429 1.84 8.72 21.46
N SER A 430 2.50 8.71 22.60
CA SER A 430 3.00 7.51 23.27
C SER A 430 2.28 7.34 24.61
N PHE A 431 1.97 6.10 24.95
CA PHE A 431 1.30 5.75 26.21
C PHE A 431 2.19 4.83 27.02
N ASP A 432 2.31 5.10 28.32
CA ASP A 432 2.87 4.15 29.28
C ASP A 432 1.73 3.30 29.85
N ILE A 433 1.71 2.02 29.48
CA ILE A 433 0.60 1.10 29.76
C ILE A 433 1.10 -0.02 30.66
N GLU A 434 0.41 -0.23 31.77
CA GLU A 434 0.62 -1.34 32.68
C GLU A 434 -0.52 -2.35 32.57
N TRP A 435 -0.20 -3.60 32.22
CA TRP A 435 -1.17 -4.68 32.10
C TRP A 435 -1.36 -5.45 33.41
N ALA A 436 -2.62 -5.68 33.78
CA ALA A 436 -2.93 -6.50 34.94
C ALA A 436 -2.51 -7.98 34.70
N PRO A 437 -2.07 -8.72 35.73
CA PRO A 437 -1.70 -10.12 35.57
C PRO A 437 -2.80 -11.01 34.98
N GLN A 438 -4.07 -10.68 35.26
CA GLN A 438 -5.23 -11.40 34.73
C GLN A 438 -5.40 -11.30 33.21
N SER A 439 -4.76 -10.33 32.54
CA SER A 439 -4.93 -10.13 31.11
C SER A 439 -4.21 -11.17 30.27
N PHE A 440 -3.31 -11.95 30.87
CA PHE A 440 -2.53 -12.96 30.18
C PHE A 440 -3.10 -14.36 30.41
N ALA A 441 -3.41 -15.10 29.33
CA ALA A 441 -3.91 -16.47 29.41
C ALA A 441 -3.01 -17.43 30.23
N ALA A 442 -1.70 -17.18 30.26
CA ALA A 442 -0.75 -17.91 31.09
C ALA A 442 -1.11 -17.88 32.60
N ASN A 443 -1.79 -16.83 33.06
CA ASN A 443 -2.21 -16.66 34.45
C ASN A 443 -3.64 -17.15 34.73
N ARG A 444 -4.30 -17.85 33.79
CA ARG A 444 -5.70 -18.30 33.94
C ARG A 444 -5.98 -19.06 35.24
N HIS A 445 -5.01 -19.84 35.71
CA HIS A 445 -5.11 -20.62 36.94
C HIS A 445 -5.28 -19.74 38.21
N LYS A 446 -4.83 -18.48 38.18
CA LYS A 446 -4.96 -17.52 39.28
C LYS A 446 -6.29 -16.77 39.26
N PHE A 447 -6.97 -16.75 38.11
CA PHE A 447 -8.21 -15.99 37.90
C PHE A 447 -9.29 -16.86 37.25
N PRO A 448 -9.74 -17.93 37.92
CA PRO A 448 -10.66 -18.92 37.34
C PRO A 448 -12.07 -18.38 37.05
N HIS A 449 -12.41 -17.19 37.55
CA HIS A 449 -13.69 -16.53 37.32
C HIS A 449 -13.76 -15.78 35.97
N LEU A 450 -12.63 -15.64 35.26
CA LEU A 450 -12.54 -14.93 33.98
C LEU A 450 -12.53 -15.90 32.80
N ASN A 451 -12.99 -15.41 31.64
CA ASN A 451 -13.13 -16.21 30.43
C ASN A 451 -12.00 -15.96 29.44
N TYR A 452 -11.07 -16.91 29.38
CA TYR A 452 -9.91 -16.83 28.49
C TYR A 452 -10.16 -17.41 27.09
N THR A 453 -11.30 -18.06 26.83
CA THR A 453 -11.57 -18.72 25.55
C THR A 453 -11.56 -17.74 24.38
N LEU A 454 -12.10 -16.53 24.56
CA LEU A 454 -12.08 -15.50 23.52
C LEU A 454 -10.67 -14.95 23.30
N LEU A 455 -9.88 -14.79 24.37
CA LEU A 455 -8.50 -14.34 24.30
C LEU A 455 -7.62 -15.35 23.55
N GLU A 456 -7.78 -16.64 23.84
CA GLU A 456 -7.07 -17.73 23.15
C GLU A 456 -7.47 -17.78 21.66
N ARG A 457 -8.75 -17.62 21.33
CA ARG A 457 -9.23 -17.55 19.92
C ARG A 457 -8.72 -16.32 19.16
N SER A 458 -8.46 -15.23 19.88
CA SER A 458 -7.86 -14.00 19.36
C SER A 458 -6.33 -14.04 19.31
N THR A 459 -5.70 -15.08 19.85
CA THR A 459 -4.25 -15.26 19.78
C THR A 459 -3.88 -15.82 18.41
N ARG A 460 -3.09 -15.06 17.65
CA ARG A 460 -2.74 -15.37 16.26
C ARG A 460 -1.22 -15.49 16.10
N HIS A 461 -0.82 -16.09 14.99
CA HIS A 461 0.58 -16.17 14.57
C HIS A 461 0.85 -15.17 13.45
N GLN A 462 1.94 -14.43 13.56
CA GLN A 462 2.40 -13.51 12.54
C GLN A 462 3.47 -14.17 11.67
N ASN A 463 3.28 -14.12 10.35
CA ASN A 463 4.28 -14.56 9.38
C ASN A 463 5.50 -13.62 9.41
N ARG A 464 6.71 -14.18 9.24
CA ARG A 464 7.96 -13.40 9.15
C ARG A 464 8.49 -13.35 7.73
N SER A 465 9.21 -12.27 7.45
CA SER A 465 10.13 -12.20 6.30
C SER A 465 11.48 -12.76 6.74
N SER A 466 12.01 -13.74 6.02
CA SER A 466 13.41 -14.18 6.14
C SER A 466 14.14 -13.71 4.88
N PHE A 467 15.14 -12.85 5.06
CA PHE A 467 16.00 -12.41 3.96
C PHE A 467 17.20 -13.35 3.84
N ASP A 468 17.27 -14.07 2.73
CA ASP A 468 18.34 -15.03 2.45
C ASP A 468 19.48 -14.41 1.61
N GLY A 469 19.41 -13.09 1.35
CA GLY A 469 20.34 -12.35 0.49
C GLY A 469 19.74 -12.03 -0.89
N PRO A 470 20.40 -11.17 -1.69
CA PRO A 470 19.90 -10.71 -2.99
C PRO A 470 19.77 -11.81 -4.05
N PHE A 471 20.32 -13.01 -3.76
CA PHE A 471 20.22 -14.19 -4.61
C PHE A 471 19.83 -15.40 -3.74
N PRO A 472 18.55 -15.54 -3.33
CA PRO A 472 18.13 -16.64 -2.46
C PRO A 472 18.41 -18.03 -3.07
N HIS A 473 18.41 -18.14 -4.40
CA HIS A 473 18.81 -19.35 -5.12
C HIS A 473 20.33 -19.61 -5.12
N ALA A 474 21.17 -18.62 -4.84
CA ALA A 474 22.60 -18.83 -4.72
C ALA A 474 22.94 -19.72 -3.52
N ARG A 475 22.09 -19.80 -2.48
CA ARG A 475 22.24 -20.77 -1.38
C ARG A 475 22.17 -22.22 -1.85
N VAL A 476 21.40 -22.52 -2.89
CA VAL A 476 21.31 -23.88 -3.46
C VAL A 476 22.61 -24.27 -4.18
N VAL A 477 23.42 -23.28 -4.57
CA VAL A 477 24.65 -23.45 -5.35
C VAL A 477 25.91 -23.12 -4.53
N ALA A 478 25.75 -22.48 -3.37
CA ALA A 478 26.84 -22.10 -2.50
C ALA A 478 27.43 -23.35 -1.81
N PRO A 479 28.76 -23.51 -1.79
CA PRO A 479 29.41 -24.53 -0.98
C PRO A 479 28.97 -24.41 0.49
N GLU A 480 28.86 -25.53 1.21
CA GLU A 480 28.37 -25.59 2.60
C GLU A 480 29.08 -24.61 3.55
N GLU A 481 30.32 -24.22 3.23
CA GLU A 481 31.16 -23.27 3.98
C GLU A 481 30.59 -21.83 4.04
N PHE A 482 29.61 -21.47 3.19
CA PHE A 482 28.95 -20.15 3.19
C PHE A 482 27.55 -20.15 3.79
N HIS A 483 27.08 -21.28 4.34
CA HIS A 483 25.87 -21.29 5.15
C HIS A 483 26.17 -20.63 6.50
N PRO A 484 25.50 -19.50 6.85
CA PRO A 484 25.75 -18.88 8.14
C PRO A 484 25.42 -19.89 9.24
N HIS A 485 26.41 -20.17 10.09
CA HIS A 485 26.27 -21.06 11.23
C HIS A 485 25.02 -20.66 12.03
N ALA A 486 24.04 -21.56 12.05
CA ALA A 486 22.93 -21.53 12.98
C ALA A 486 23.44 -21.84 14.39
N HIS A 487 24.19 -20.92 14.98
CA HIS A 487 24.61 -20.99 16.37
C HIS A 487 24.48 -19.60 16.98
N TYR A 488 23.33 -19.35 17.62
CA TYR A 488 23.27 -18.58 18.86
C TYR A 488 22.00 -18.96 19.64
N HIS A 489 22.18 -19.91 20.56
CA HIS A 489 21.62 -19.91 21.91
C HIS A 489 22.70 -20.54 22.81
N PRO A 490 22.87 -20.12 24.07
CA PRO A 490 22.05 -19.20 24.85
C PRO A 490 22.48 -17.73 24.80
#